data_AF-X1BS74-F1
#
_entry.id   AF-X1BS74-F1
#
_cell.length_a   1.000
_cell.length_b   1.000
_cell.length_c   1.000
_cell.angle_alpha   90.00
_cell.angle_beta   90.00
_cell.angle_gamma   90.00
#
_symmetry.space_group_name_H-M   'P 1'
#
loop_
_entity.id
_entity.type
_entity.pdbx_description
1 polymer ?
#
loop_
_entity_poly.entity_id
_entity_poly.type
_entity_poly.pdbx_seq_one_letter_code
_entity_poly.pdbx_strand_id
1 'polypeptide(L)'
;HRIDSLGTPWARIASAIIEQEVRWFMEQFGWTGGQIFDACAVAAVVEPGLLKTNPMHIDIELHGGLTRGRTVADISSRFSPDSNVVVGVGIDSERFIQILHEGFGNSS
;
A
#
# COMPACT_ATOMS: atom_id res chain seq x y z
N HIS A 1 4.44 14.07 14.85
CA HIS A 1 5.13 13.51 13.67
C HIS A 1 4.90 14.39 12.44
N ARG A 2 5.55 14.13 11.28
CA ARG A 2 5.56 15.01 10.09
C ARG A 2 4.15 15.40 9.58
N ILE A 3 3.14 14.55 9.75
CA ILE A 3 1.73 14.84 9.37
C ILE A 3 1.01 15.67 10.42
N ASP A 4 1.20 15.37 11.71
CA ASP A 4 0.57 16.08 12.84
C ASP A 4 0.92 17.58 12.90
N SER A 5 2.09 17.98 12.38
CA SER A 5 2.50 19.40 12.32
C SER A 5 1.63 20.28 11.42
N LEU A 6 0.71 19.72 10.63
CA LEU A 6 -0.23 20.46 9.78
C LEU A 6 -1.35 21.14 10.57
N GLY A 7 -1.63 20.72 11.81
CA GLY A 7 -2.62 21.38 12.67
C GLY A 7 -4.09 21.24 12.25
N THR A 8 -4.41 20.53 11.16
CA THR A 8 -5.79 20.27 10.73
C THR A 8 -6.42 19.12 11.54
N PRO A 9 -7.76 19.11 11.74
CA PRO A 9 -8.44 17.98 12.38
C PRO A 9 -8.18 16.64 11.66
N TRP A 10 -8.10 16.66 10.33
CA TRP A 10 -7.84 15.48 9.50
C TRP A 10 -6.42 14.95 9.68
N ALA A 11 -5.42 15.84 9.71
CA ALA A 11 -4.04 15.45 9.97
C ALA A 11 -3.86 14.78 11.34
N ARG A 12 -4.55 15.29 12.37
CA ARG A 12 -4.53 14.68 13.72
C ARG A 12 -5.12 13.27 13.72
N ILE A 13 -6.29 13.09 13.12
CA ILE A 13 -6.95 11.78 13.05
C ILE A 13 -6.09 10.80 12.24
N ALA A 14 -5.58 11.22 11.08
CA ALA A 14 -4.72 10.39 10.25
C ALA A 14 -3.43 9.99 10.97
N SER A 15 -2.77 10.92 11.67
CA SER A 15 -1.57 10.62 12.47
C SER A 15 -1.89 9.58 13.54
N ALA A 16 -3.02 9.73 14.26
CA ALA A 16 -3.42 8.79 15.30
C ALA A 16 -3.65 7.38 14.76
N ILE A 17 -4.34 7.24 13.62
CA ILE A 17 -4.56 5.94 12.97
C ILE A 17 -3.23 5.33 12.51
N ILE A 18 -2.39 6.10 11.83
CA ILE A 18 -1.09 5.62 11.33
C ILE A 18 -0.18 5.17 12.48
N GLU A 19 -0.14 5.94 13.57
CA GLU A 19 0.64 5.60 14.76
C GLU A 19 0.15 4.30 15.42
N GLN A 20 -1.17 4.09 15.46
CA GLN A 20 -1.76 2.85 15.96
C GLN A 20 -1.37 1.65 15.08
N GLU A 21 -1.48 1.78 13.75
CA GLU A 21 -1.11 0.73 12.80
C GLU A 21 0.38 0.39 12.91
N VAL A 22 1.25 1.40 12.90
CA VAL A 22 2.71 1.22 13.04
C VAL A 22 3.02 0.49 14.35
N ARG A 23 2.43 0.91 15.47
CA ARG A 23 2.62 0.25 16.75
C ARG A 23 2.20 -1.21 16.71
N TRP A 24 1.05 -1.51 16.14
CA TRP A 24 0.56 -2.89 16.02
C TRP A 24 1.52 -3.77 15.21
N PHE A 25 2.01 -3.30 14.06
CA PHE A 25 2.99 -4.06 13.28
C PHE A 25 4.31 -4.29 14.02
N MET A 26 4.80 -3.27 14.74
CA MET A 26 6.02 -3.38 15.55
C MET A 26 5.84 -4.41 16.67
N GLU A 27 4.69 -4.42 17.35
CA GLU A 27 4.40 -5.34 18.46
C GLU A 27 4.16 -6.78 17.99
N GLN A 28 3.44 -6.97 16.87
CA GLN A 28 3.08 -8.31 16.40
C GLN A 28 4.20 -8.99 15.61
N PHE A 29 4.99 -8.22 14.84
CA PHE A 29 5.95 -8.78 13.90
C PHE A 29 7.41 -8.36 14.17
N GLY A 30 7.66 -7.49 15.15
CA GLY A 30 9.01 -7.01 15.47
C GLY A 30 9.62 -6.14 14.38
N TRP A 31 8.79 -5.53 13.53
CA TRP A 31 9.25 -4.66 12.45
C TRP A 31 9.67 -3.29 12.98
N THR A 32 10.38 -2.53 12.14
CA THR A 32 10.82 -1.15 12.45
C THR A 32 9.80 -0.08 12.04
N GLY A 33 8.66 -0.49 11.50
CA GLY A 33 7.58 0.36 11.02
C GLY A 33 6.31 -0.43 10.72
N GLY A 34 5.32 0.24 10.15
CA GLY A 34 4.03 -0.35 9.76
C GLY A 34 3.76 -0.30 8.26
N GLN A 35 2.64 -0.90 7.87
CA GLN A 35 2.12 -0.84 6.52
C GLN A 35 0.80 -0.06 6.53
N ILE A 36 0.58 0.73 5.48
CA ILE A 36 -0.70 1.41 5.23
C ILE A 36 -1.16 0.92 3.85
N PHE A 37 -2.21 0.11 3.82
CA PHE A 37 -2.62 -0.56 2.58
C PHE A 37 -3.48 0.36 1.69
N ASP A 38 -4.66 0.76 2.17
CA ASP A 38 -5.67 1.39 1.32
C ASP A 38 -5.26 2.77 0.81
N ALA A 39 -4.51 3.53 1.61
CA ALA A 39 -3.99 4.83 1.19
C ALA A 39 -3.01 4.70 0.01
N CYS A 40 -2.30 3.58 -0.15
CA CYS A 40 -1.46 3.35 -1.32
C CYS A 40 -2.28 3.29 -2.61
N ALA A 41 -3.50 2.74 -2.57
CA ALA A 41 -4.37 2.66 -3.73
C ALA A 41 -4.82 4.06 -4.19
N VAL A 42 -5.21 4.92 -3.25
CA VAL A 42 -5.57 6.31 -3.52
C VAL A 42 -4.37 7.09 -4.05
N ALA A 43 -3.21 6.96 -3.41
CA ALA A 43 -2.00 7.65 -3.82
C ALA A 43 -1.53 7.24 -5.23
N ALA A 44 -1.70 5.98 -5.61
CA ALA A 44 -1.39 5.49 -6.95
C ALA A 44 -2.29 6.10 -8.06
N VAL A 45 -3.52 6.50 -7.71
CA VAL A 45 -4.42 7.23 -8.62
C VAL A 45 -4.06 8.71 -8.66
N VAL A 46 -3.76 9.31 -7.51
CA VAL A 46 -3.35 10.72 -7.39
C VAL A 46 -2.06 11.00 -8.17
N GLU A 47 -1.09 10.09 -8.07
CA GLU A 47 0.21 10.22 -8.74
C GLU A 47 0.55 8.95 -9.54
N PRO A 48 0.20 8.92 -10.84
CA PRO A 48 0.63 7.85 -11.74
C PRO A 48 2.16 7.74 -11.77
N GLY A 49 2.68 6.53 -11.55
CA GLY A 49 4.12 6.27 -11.47
C GLY A 49 4.68 6.18 -10.05
N LEU A 50 3.89 6.46 -9.02
CA LEU A 50 4.28 6.27 -7.61
C LEU A 50 4.62 4.81 -7.28
N LEU A 51 3.89 3.87 -7.89
CA LEU A 51 4.13 2.44 -7.74
C LEU A 51 5.14 1.95 -8.76
N LYS A 52 6.11 1.14 -8.28
CA LYS A 52 6.84 0.24 -9.17
C LYS A 52 5.92 -0.92 -9.50
N THR A 53 5.66 -1.15 -10.78
CA THR A 53 4.74 -2.19 -11.23
C THR A 53 5.42 -3.23 -12.10
N ASN A 54 4.86 -4.43 -12.15
CA ASN A 54 5.22 -5.48 -13.10
C ASN A 54 3.95 -6.12 -13.68
N PRO A 55 3.78 -6.16 -15.02
CA PRO A 55 2.74 -6.97 -15.65
C PRO A 55 2.95 -8.44 -15.30
N MET A 56 1.89 -9.09 -14.81
CA MET A 56 1.91 -10.52 -14.49
C MET A 56 0.59 -11.16 -14.89
N HIS A 57 0.64 -12.47 -15.13
CA HIS A 57 -0.55 -13.29 -15.13
C HIS A 57 -0.92 -13.65 -13.69
N ILE A 58 -2.17 -13.38 -13.32
CA ILE A 58 -2.72 -13.58 -11.99
C ILE A 58 -3.97 -14.46 -12.08
N ASP A 59 -4.03 -15.48 -11.24
CA ASP A 59 -5.23 -16.27 -10.96
C ASP A 59 -5.59 -16.22 -9.48
N ILE A 60 -6.82 -16.61 -9.15
CA ILE A 60 -7.29 -16.78 -7.76
C ILE A 60 -7.51 -18.27 -7.48
N GLU A 61 -6.86 -18.80 -6.44
CA GLU A 61 -7.09 -20.17 -5.99
C GLU A 61 -8.43 -20.29 -5.26
N LEU A 62 -9.33 -21.16 -5.73
CA LEU A 62 -10.70 -21.27 -5.21
C LEU A 62 -10.99 -22.59 -4.48
N HIS A 63 -10.15 -23.61 -4.64
CA HIS A 63 -10.45 -25.00 -4.28
C HIS A 63 -9.49 -25.59 -3.23
N GLY A 64 -8.22 -25.19 -3.24
CA GLY A 64 -7.20 -25.76 -2.37
C GLY A 64 -7.47 -25.55 -0.87
N GLY A 65 -7.40 -26.61 -0.06
CA GLY A 65 -7.73 -26.53 1.37
C GLY A 65 -6.82 -25.60 2.20
N LEU A 66 -5.56 -25.41 1.78
CA LEU A 66 -4.58 -24.56 2.47
C LEU A 66 -4.39 -23.18 1.82
N THR A 67 -4.82 -23.01 0.58
CA THR A 67 -4.45 -21.86 -0.26
C THR A 67 -5.65 -21.15 -0.88
N ARG A 68 -6.87 -21.56 -0.56
CA ARG A 68 -8.10 -20.88 -1.01
C ARG A 68 -8.05 -19.39 -0.69
N GLY A 69 -8.35 -18.57 -1.69
CA GLY A 69 -8.31 -17.10 -1.62
C GLY A 69 -6.95 -16.50 -1.99
N ARG A 70 -5.92 -17.32 -2.26
CA ARG A 70 -4.60 -16.81 -2.67
C ARG A 70 -4.67 -16.21 -4.07
N THR A 71 -4.10 -15.02 -4.20
CA THR A 71 -3.69 -14.44 -5.49
C THR A 71 -2.42 -15.14 -5.96
N VAL A 72 -2.53 -15.96 -7.00
CA VAL A 72 -1.42 -16.73 -7.59
C VAL A 72 -0.81 -15.92 -8.71
N ALA A 73 0.43 -15.48 -8.52
CA ALA A 73 1.16 -14.66 -9.49
C ALA A 73 2.23 -15.49 -10.22
N ASP A 74 2.20 -15.51 -11.55
CA ASP A 74 3.30 -16.06 -12.36
C ASP A 74 4.44 -15.05 -12.49
N ILE A 75 5.24 -14.94 -11.43
CA ILE A 75 6.39 -14.04 -11.34
C ILE A 75 7.45 -14.36 -12.40
N SER A 76 7.52 -15.63 -12.83
CA SER A 76 8.52 -16.13 -13.77
C SER A 76 8.10 -16.04 -15.24
N SER A 77 6.84 -15.70 -15.51
CA SER A 77 6.22 -15.70 -16.84
C SER A 77 6.39 -17.03 -17.59
N ARG A 78 6.33 -18.16 -16.87
CA ARG A 78 6.58 -19.50 -17.43
C ARG A 78 5.30 -20.26 -17.78
N PHE A 79 4.18 -19.92 -17.16
CA PHE A 79 2.96 -20.70 -17.21
C PHE A 79 1.92 -20.08 -18.13
N SER A 80 1.91 -18.75 -18.23
CA SER A 80 1.00 -18.01 -19.11
C SER A 80 1.76 -17.00 -19.96
N PRO A 81 1.52 -16.97 -21.29
CA PRO A 81 2.20 -16.03 -22.19
C PRO A 81 1.71 -14.58 -22.01
N ASP A 82 0.45 -14.39 -21.60
CA ASP A 82 -0.20 -13.08 -21.52
C ASP A 82 -0.43 -12.66 -20.07
N SER A 83 0.01 -11.45 -19.74
CA SER A 83 -0.29 -10.79 -18.47
C SER A 83 -1.71 -10.24 -18.46
N ASN A 84 -2.42 -10.37 -17.34
CA ASN A 84 -3.80 -9.87 -17.17
C ASN A 84 -3.91 -8.77 -16.10
N VAL A 85 -2.86 -8.56 -15.29
CA VAL A 85 -2.85 -7.55 -14.22
C VAL A 85 -1.49 -6.84 -14.20
N VAL A 86 -1.53 -5.52 -13.92
CA VAL A 86 -0.35 -4.72 -13.59
C VAL A 86 -0.18 -4.72 -12.07
N VAL A 87 0.79 -5.48 -11.56
CA VAL A 87 0.93 -5.74 -10.12
C VAL A 87 1.88 -4.70 -9.51
N GLY A 88 1.47 -4.04 -8.42
CA GLY A 88 2.35 -3.23 -7.60
C GLY A 88 3.37 -4.10 -6.86
N VAL A 89 4.65 -3.90 -7.13
CA VAL A 89 5.77 -4.65 -6.52
C VAL A 89 6.66 -3.77 -5.64
N GLY A 90 6.35 -2.49 -5.56
CA GLY A 90 7.02 -1.51 -4.69
C GLY A 90 6.36 -0.15 -4.77
N ILE A 91 6.74 0.74 -3.86
CA ILE A 91 6.25 2.11 -3.77
C ILE A 91 7.40 3.04 -3.39
N ASP A 92 7.41 4.26 -3.91
CA ASP A 92 8.24 5.33 -3.36
C ASP A 92 7.63 5.81 -2.03
N SER A 93 8.11 5.23 -0.93
CA SER A 93 7.59 5.53 0.41
C SER A 93 7.78 6.99 0.82
N GLU A 94 8.87 7.64 0.39
CA GLU A 94 9.12 9.03 0.75
C GLU A 94 8.14 9.95 0.06
N ARG A 95 7.93 9.74 -1.25
CA ARG A 95 6.94 10.49 -2.03
C ARG A 95 5.52 10.21 -1.54
N PHE A 96 5.20 8.96 -1.19
CA PHE A 96 3.92 8.60 -0.59
C PHE A 96 3.62 9.40 0.69
N ILE A 97 4.59 9.54 1.60
CA ILE A 97 4.41 10.34 2.82
C ILE A 97 4.21 11.83 2.48
N GLN A 98 4.84 12.35 1.43
CA GLN A 98 4.60 13.72 0.96
C GLN A 98 3.18 13.91 0.43
N ILE A 99 2.67 12.96 -0.37
CA ILE A 99 1.28 12.99 -0.88
C ILE A 99 0.29 13.01 0.30
N LEU A 100 0.51 12.18 1.32
CA LEU A 100 -0.32 12.21 2.53
C LEU A 100 -0.28 13.57 3.23
N HIS A 101 0.92 14.13 3.38
CA HIS A 101 1.10 15.44 4.00
C HIS A 101 0.40 16.57 3.21
N GLU A 102 0.55 16.59 1.88
CA GLU A 102 -0.13 17.55 1.00
C GLU A 102 -1.66 17.40 1.08
N GLY A 103 -2.17 16.17 1.06
CA GLY A 103 -3.60 15.86 1.13
C GLY A 103 -4.25 16.33 2.44
N PHE A 104 -3.59 16.13 3.58
CA PHE A 104 -4.11 16.58 4.88
C PHE A 104 -3.88 18.06 5.16
N GLY A 105 -2.99 18.72 4.42
CA GLY A 105 -2.69 20.15 4.52
C GLY A 105 -3.63 21.04 3.71
N ASN A 106 -4.16 20.54 2.59
CA ASN A 106 -4.99 21.30 1.65
C ASN A 106 -6.49 21.33 2.01
N SER A 107 -6.87 20.89 3.21
CA SER A 107 -8.27 20.91 3.65
C SER A 107 -8.67 22.34 4.04
N SER A 108 -9.33 23.05 3.13
CA SER A 108 -10.03 24.32 3.40
C SER A 108 -11.27 24.09 4.27
#